data_AF-A0A1A2P7X7-F1
#
_entry.id   AF-A0A1A2P7X7-F1
#
_cell.length_a   1.000
_cell.length_b   1.000
_cell.length_c   1.000
_cell.angle_alpha   90.00
_cell.angle_beta   90.00
_cell.angle_gamma   90.00
#
_symmetry.space_group_name_H-M   'P 1'
#
loop_
_entity.id
_entity.type
_entity.pdbx_description
1 polymer ?
#
loop_
_entity_poly.entity_id
_entity_poly.type
_entity_poly.pdbx_seq_one_letter_code
_entity_poly.pdbx_strand_id
1 'polypeptide(L)'
;VSVVSLGSRHGTVGDYPRVYDSEIGTPPYAGRRETWLIMRLSIIDNTQALRWRTTVGAAAISVAQRIAGLLRCQGLRAKVANATDLAELDRRLGCDAIEGDTQRWKAIRGEGGWMTTYAYPAEAINSRVLSQAWTLRVDEVIQNVTVYPDATCTATITVRTPTPAPTPPSVILRRLNGEQAAAAAANMCGPRPHLRALRPSPLPEHLLTEIGPSGVLIGKLSNGDRLMIPVTDAGELSRVFVAADDPIAKRIVIRTAGAGERVCVHTRDMTRWATVRMPEISVVSTVRPAPRTTVSVVEHVSPISPTPRPATVITVAPSGTRLPEGHRHNFEVIIEQVGPAMVRVSAAGQDWLVEMDMFRAENRYVSLEPVTMSVT
;
A
#
# COMPACT_ATOMS: atom_id res chain seq x y z
N VAL A 1 -19.26 10.70 5.51
CA VAL A 1 -18.33 10.00 4.59
C VAL A 1 -17.25 9.33 5.43
N SER A 2 -16.84 8.11 5.11
CA SER A 2 -15.71 7.45 5.76
C SER A 2 -14.54 7.39 4.79
N VAL A 3 -13.40 7.93 5.19
CA VAL A 3 -12.11 7.80 4.50
C VAL A 3 -11.41 6.60 5.13
N VAL A 4 -11.35 5.49 4.40
CA VAL A 4 -10.78 4.23 4.89
C VAL A 4 -9.49 3.95 4.14
N SER A 5 -8.37 3.98 4.83
CA SER A 5 -7.07 3.60 4.31
C SER A 5 -6.68 2.24 4.85
N LEU A 6 -6.39 1.28 3.98
CA LEU A 6 -5.94 -0.06 4.36
C LEU A 6 -4.62 -0.42 3.68
N GLY A 7 -3.79 -1.19 4.37
CA GLY A 7 -2.53 -1.65 3.82
C GLY A 7 -1.56 -2.14 4.87
N SER A 8 -0.31 -2.30 4.45
CA SER A 8 0.76 -2.82 5.30
C SER A 8 2.05 -2.07 5.06
N ARG A 9 2.89 -2.03 6.09
CA ARG A 9 4.20 -1.40 6.01
C ARG A 9 5.16 -2.19 5.12
N HIS A 10 5.05 -3.51 5.14
CA HIS A 10 5.86 -4.45 4.37
C HIS A 10 5.01 -5.66 3.94
N GLY A 11 5.56 -6.53 3.10
CA GLY A 11 4.95 -7.82 2.74
C GLY A 11 4.83 -8.76 3.95
N THR A 12 3.87 -9.69 3.92
CA THR A 12 3.59 -10.59 5.07
C THR A 12 4.11 -12.01 4.86
N VAL A 13 4.74 -12.31 3.72
CA VAL A 13 5.16 -13.66 3.33
C VAL A 13 6.68 -13.75 3.22
N GLY A 14 7.25 -14.77 3.88
CA GLY A 14 8.69 -15.02 3.93
C GLY A 14 9.44 -14.11 4.92
N ASP A 15 10.75 -14.33 5.03
CA ASP A 15 11.57 -13.66 6.05
C ASP A 15 12.03 -12.26 5.65
N TYR A 16 12.24 -12.03 4.34
CA TYR A 16 12.83 -10.80 3.83
C TYR A 16 12.00 -9.53 4.17
N PRO A 17 10.66 -9.51 4.05
CA PRO A 17 9.89 -8.32 4.39
C PRO A 17 10.10 -7.81 5.83
N ARG A 18 10.32 -8.70 6.80
CA ARG A 18 10.60 -8.31 8.20
C ARG A 18 11.99 -7.68 8.35
N VAL A 19 12.96 -8.18 7.58
CA VAL A 19 14.30 -7.59 7.50
C VAL A 19 14.18 -6.21 6.85
N TYR A 20 13.50 -6.12 5.70
CA TYR A 20 13.24 -4.86 5.01
C TYR A 20 12.57 -3.82 5.93
N ASP A 21 11.56 -4.22 6.71
CA ASP A 21 10.91 -3.34 7.69
C ASP A 21 11.87 -2.77 8.74
N SER A 22 12.83 -3.60 9.18
CA SER A 22 13.85 -3.19 10.13
C SER A 22 14.80 -2.16 9.53
N GLU A 23 15.16 -2.32 8.25
CA GLU A 23 16.05 -1.40 7.53
C GLU A 23 15.39 -0.05 7.19
N ILE A 24 14.11 -0.06 6.81
CA ILE A 24 13.35 1.19 6.54
C ILE A 24 13.06 2.00 7.83
N GLY A 25 13.23 1.41 9.01
CA GLY A 25 13.25 2.11 10.29
C GLY A 25 11.85 2.44 10.84
N THR A 26 11.73 3.57 11.53
CA THR A 26 10.52 4.02 12.23
C THR A 26 9.65 5.10 11.54
N PRO A 27 10.05 5.81 10.45
CA PRO A 27 9.16 6.79 9.84
C PRO A 27 7.88 6.14 9.26
N PRO A 28 6.76 6.86 9.12
CA PRO A 28 5.43 6.31 8.78
C PRO A 28 5.27 5.94 7.30
N TYR A 29 5.94 4.87 6.89
CA TYR A 29 5.91 4.32 5.54
C TYR A 29 4.84 3.23 5.37
N ALA A 30 4.29 3.18 4.17
CA ALA A 30 3.41 2.11 3.74
C ALA A 30 3.95 1.47 2.46
N GLY A 31 4.42 0.23 2.54
CA GLY A 31 4.79 -0.55 1.35
C GLY A 31 3.57 -0.74 0.44
N ARG A 32 2.41 -1.03 1.04
CA ARG A 32 1.10 -1.03 0.38
C ARG A 32 0.14 -0.15 1.15
N ARG A 33 -0.58 0.73 0.45
CA ARG A 33 -1.70 1.49 0.99
C ARG A 33 -2.67 1.82 -0.11
N GLU A 34 -3.94 1.67 0.20
CA GLU A 34 -5.04 2.06 -0.67
C GLU A 34 -6.06 2.81 0.17
N THR A 35 -6.68 3.84 -0.41
CA THR A 35 -7.66 4.67 0.27
C THR A 35 -8.99 4.67 -0.47
N TRP A 36 -10.05 4.42 0.30
CA TRP A 36 -11.43 4.35 -0.16
C TRP A 36 -12.27 5.46 0.47
N LEU A 37 -13.12 6.07 -0.33
CA LEU A 37 -14.15 6.99 0.14
C LEU A 37 -15.50 6.27 0.17
N ILE A 38 -15.90 5.85 1.36
CA ILE A 38 -17.18 5.16 1.57
C ILE A 38 -18.26 6.19 1.91
N MET A 39 -19.20 6.33 0.99
CA MET A 39 -20.32 7.26 1.11
C MET A 39 -21.61 6.47 1.32
N ARG A 40 -22.27 6.74 2.45
CA ARG A 40 -23.51 6.07 2.84
C ARG A 40 -24.64 7.08 2.79
N LEU A 41 -25.64 6.80 1.96
CA LEU A 41 -26.81 7.65 1.77
C LEU A 41 -27.92 7.21 2.73
N SER A 42 -28.32 8.10 3.66
CA SER A 42 -29.50 7.87 4.49
C SER A 42 -30.76 8.04 3.66
N ILE A 43 -31.51 6.97 3.43
CA ILE A 43 -32.71 7.03 2.57
C ILE A 43 -33.82 7.85 3.24
N ILE A 44 -34.06 7.62 4.54
CA ILE A 44 -35.16 8.24 5.29
C ILE A 44 -34.98 9.77 5.33
N ASP A 45 -33.78 10.23 5.66
CA ASP A 45 -33.49 11.66 5.79
C ASP A 45 -33.50 12.39 4.43
N ASN A 46 -33.43 11.67 3.31
CA ASN A 46 -33.31 12.23 1.96
C ASN A 46 -34.53 11.92 1.07
N THR A 47 -35.64 11.46 1.63
CA THR A 47 -36.83 11.03 0.87
C THR A 47 -37.32 12.09 -0.12
N GLN A 48 -37.38 13.38 0.26
CA GLN A 48 -37.83 14.46 -0.62
C GLN A 48 -36.95 14.63 -1.86
N ALA A 49 -35.62 14.52 -1.70
CA ALA A 49 -34.69 14.62 -2.82
C ALA A 49 -34.69 13.36 -3.70
N LEU A 50 -34.86 12.19 -3.07
CA LEU A 50 -34.85 10.90 -3.77
C LEU A 50 -36.12 10.64 -4.59
N ARG A 51 -37.25 11.27 -4.25
CA ARG A 51 -38.49 11.23 -5.06
C ARG A 51 -38.30 11.69 -6.50
N TRP A 52 -37.32 12.56 -6.76
CA TRP A 52 -37.02 13.09 -8.10
C TRP A 52 -36.01 12.24 -8.89
N ARG A 53 -35.59 11.09 -8.35
CA ARG A 53 -34.60 10.21 -8.96
C ARG A 53 -35.26 8.90 -9.40
N THR A 54 -34.79 8.35 -10.50
CA THR A 54 -35.30 7.08 -11.05
C THR A 54 -35.14 5.93 -10.05
N THR A 55 -33.97 5.80 -9.45
CA THR A 55 -33.68 4.82 -8.39
C THR A 55 -32.68 5.42 -7.38
N VAL A 56 -32.68 4.88 -6.16
CA VAL A 56 -31.68 5.22 -5.13
C VAL A 56 -30.25 4.88 -5.61
N GLY A 57 -30.10 3.75 -6.31
CA GLY A 57 -28.81 3.34 -6.88
C GLY A 57 -28.28 4.33 -7.92
N ALA A 58 -29.13 4.80 -8.84
CA ALA A 58 -28.76 5.81 -9.83
C ALA A 58 -28.37 7.14 -9.17
N ALA A 59 -29.06 7.53 -8.10
CA ALA A 59 -28.71 8.71 -7.30
C ALA A 59 -27.32 8.55 -6.65
N ALA A 60 -27.05 7.40 -6.02
CA ALA A 60 -25.77 7.11 -5.39
C ALA A 60 -24.60 7.12 -6.41
N ILE A 61 -24.77 6.48 -7.56
CA ILE A 61 -23.76 6.47 -8.64
C ILE A 61 -23.51 7.90 -9.15
N SER A 62 -24.56 8.69 -9.35
CA SER A 62 -24.42 10.08 -9.81
C SER A 62 -23.61 10.94 -8.84
N VAL A 63 -23.85 10.77 -7.52
CA VAL A 63 -23.07 11.45 -6.47
C VAL A 63 -21.62 10.98 -6.49
N ALA A 64 -21.38 9.67 -6.57
CA ALA A 64 -20.03 9.11 -6.60
C ALA A 64 -19.24 9.59 -7.84
N GLN A 65 -19.86 9.64 -9.02
CA GLN A 65 -19.26 10.16 -10.24
C GLN A 65 -18.92 11.65 -10.13
N ARG A 66 -19.80 12.46 -9.53
CA ARG A 66 -19.55 13.89 -9.30
C ARG A 66 -18.34 14.09 -8.39
N ILE A 67 -18.28 13.35 -7.28
CA ILE A 67 -17.17 13.45 -6.32
C ILE A 67 -15.87 12.96 -6.95
N ALA A 68 -15.88 11.84 -7.67
CA ALA A 68 -14.71 11.36 -8.40
C ALA A 68 -14.24 12.40 -9.44
N GLY A 69 -15.17 13.05 -10.15
CA GLY A 69 -14.85 14.15 -11.08
C GLY A 69 -14.17 15.33 -10.39
N LEU A 70 -14.72 15.77 -9.25
CA LEU A 70 -14.12 16.85 -8.45
C LEU A 70 -12.71 16.50 -7.96
N LEU A 71 -12.49 15.27 -7.50
CA LEU A 71 -11.18 14.80 -7.06
C LEU A 71 -10.18 14.80 -8.23
N ARG A 72 -10.58 14.38 -9.43
CA ARG A 72 -9.73 14.43 -10.64
C ARG A 72 -9.40 15.86 -11.06
N CYS A 73 -10.33 16.80 -10.93
CA CYS A 73 -10.04 18.22 -11.15
C CYS A 73 -8.98 18.77 -10.18
N GLN A 74 -8.83 18.16 -9.00
CA GLN A 74 -7.77 18.46 -8.03
C GLN A 74 -6.49 17.63 -8.25
N GLY A 75 -6.37 16.94 -9.38
CA GLY A 75 -5.19 16.12 -9.73
C GLY A 75 -5.18 14.72 -9.10
N LEU A 76 -6.25 14.29 -8.43
CA LEU A 76 -6.32 12.98 -7.78
C LEU A 76 -6.86 11.91 -8.74
N ARG A 77 -6.18 10.77 -8.82
CA ARG A 77 -6.64 9.60 -9.57
C ARG A 77 -7.76 8.89 -8.79
N ALA A 78 -9.00 9.30 -9.02
CA ALA A 78 -10.18 8.70 -8.39
C ALA A 78 -10.96 7.80 -9.36
N LYS A 79 -11.47 6.65 -8.88
CA LYS A 79 -12.33 5.72 -9.63
C LYS A 79 -13.58 5.41 -8.80
N VAL A 80 -14.73 5.33 -9.46
CA VAL A 80 -15.97 4.86 -8.82
C VAL A 80 -15.95 3.34 -8.74
N ALA A 81 -16.10 2.81 -7.54
CA ALA A 81 -16.16 1.38 -7.27
C ALA A 81 -17.42 0.74 -7.87
N ASN A 82 -17.27 -0.44 -8.46
CA ASN A 82 -18.39 -1.30 -8.85
C ASN A 82 -18.75 -2.32 -7.74
N ALA A 83 -19.77 -3.15 -7.95
CA ALA A 83 -20.21 -4.13 -6.96
C ALA A 83 -19.11 -5.15 -6.57
N THR A 84 -18.29 -5.60 -7.53
CA THR A 84 -17.15 -6.49 -7.28
C THR A 84 -16.08 -5.81 -6.44
N ASP A 85 -15.79 -4.54 -6.74
CA ASP A 85 -14.84 -3.73 -5.97
C ASP A 85 -15.29 -3.59 -4.50
N LEU A 86 -16.58 -3.37 -4.25
CA LEU A 86 -17.14 -3.27 -2.90
C LEU A 86 -17.07 -4.60 -2.13
N ALA A 87 -17.42 -5.71 -2.77
CA ALA A 87 -17.34 -7.04 -2.16
C ALA A 87 -15.88 -7.44 -1.84
N GLU A 88 -14.95 -7.14 -2.74
CA GLU A 88 -13.53 -7.39 -2.53
C GLU A 88 -12.94 -6.49 -1.42
N LEU A 89 -13.40 -5.25 -1.31
CA LEU A 89 -13.03 -4.36 -0.21
C LEU A 89 -13.48 -4.94 1.14
N ASP A 90 -14.75 -5.31 1.27
CA ASP A 90 -15.28 -5.87 2.53
C ASP A 90 -14.56 -7.16 2.92
N ARG A 91 -14.24 -8.02 1.95
CA ARG A 91 -13.41 -9.22 2.15
C ARG A 91 -12.02 -8.88 2.69
N ARG A 92 -11.35 -7.87 2.13
CA ARG A 92 -10.01 -7.44 2.60
C ARG A 92 -10.04 -6.82 3.99
N LEU A 93 -11.07 -6.01 4.26
CA LEU A 93 -11.33 -5.40 5.56
C LEU A 93 -11.68 -6.43 6.65
N GLY A 94 -11.92 -7.70 6.29
CA GLY A 94 -12.14 -8.80 7.22
C GLY A 94 -13.61 -9.02 7.58
N CYS A 95 -14.51 -9.04 6.60
CA CYS A 95 -15.93 -9.34 6.83
C CYS A 95 -16.14 -10.71 7.49
N ASP A 96 -15.27 -11.69 7.19
CA ASP A 96 -15.22 -13.00 7.82
C ASP A 96 -15.02 -12.93 9.35
N ALA A 97 -14.19 -12.00 9.83
CA ALA A 97 -13.97 -11.80 11.26
C ALA A 97 -15.19 -11.21 11.98
N ILE A 98 -16.04 -10.48 11.25
CA ILE A 98 -17.27 -9.86 11.76
C ILE A 98 -18.41 -10.88 11.78
N GLU A 99 -18.50 -11.70 10.75
CA GLU A 99 -19.54 -12.74 10.62
C GLU A 99 -19.21 -13.99 11.44
N GLY A 100 -17.94 -14.20 11.78
CA GLY A 100 -17.48 -15.38 12.53
C GLY A 100 -17.83 -15.38 14.01
N ASP A 101 -17.80 -16.58 14.60
CA ASP A 101 -18.19 -16.85 16.00
C ASP A 101 -17.12 -16.41 17.03
N THR A 102 -15.88 -16.18 16.59
CA THR A 102 -14.77 -15.83 17.50
C THR A 102 -14.71 -14.32 17.74
N GLN A 103 -15.75 -13.81 18.41
CA GLN A 103 -15.81 -12.43 18.88
C GLN A 103 -15.50 -12.37 20.38
N ARG A 104 -14.39 -11.74 20.74
CA ARG A 104 -14.00 -11.54 22.14
C ARG A 104 -14.18 -10.08 22.51
N TRP A 105 -14.30 -9.84 23.81
CA TRP A 105 -14.37 -8.49 24.38
C TRP A 105 -13.26 -7.55 23.89
N LYS A 106 -12.06 -8.09 23.64
CA LYS A 106 -10.87 -7.30 23.29
C LYS A 106 -10.47 -7.37 21.82
N ALA A 107 -10.96 -8.33 21.04
CA ALA A 107 -10.59 -8.53 19.64
C ALA A 107 -11.57 -9.48 18.93
N ILE A 108 -11.62 -9.42 17.60
CA ILE A 108 -12.28 -10.44 16.75
C ILE A 108 -11.21 -11.23 15.99
N ARG A 109 -11.56 -12.40 15.47
CA ARG A 109 -10.64 -13.24 14.67
C ARG A 109 -11.27 -13.65 13.35
N GLY A 110 -10.56 -13.40 12.27
CA GLY A 110 -10.84 -13.94 10.94
C GLY A 110 -9.75 -14.91 10.47
N GLU A 111 -9.84 -15.31 9.21
CA GLU A 111 -8.87 -16.15 8.52
C GLU A 111 -7.47 -15.50 8.49
N GLY A 112 -7.43 -14.18 8.31
CA GLY A 112 -6.20 -13.39 8.26
C GLY A 112 -5.53 -13.13 9.62
N GLY A 113 -6.14 -13.54 10.74
CA GLY A 113 -5.60 -13.36 12.08
C GLY A 113 -6.53 -12.58 13.02
N TRP A 114 -5.94 -12.04 14.09
CA TRP A 114 -6.65 -11.27 15.11
C TRP A 114 -6.77 -9.82 14.68
N MET A 115 -7.97 -9.27 14.78
CA MET A 115 -8.25 -7.86 14.52
C MET A 115 -8.64 -7.16 15.81
N THR A 116 -7.96 -6.05 16.09
CA THR A 116 -8.26 -5.19 17.24
C THR A 116 -8.43 -3.75 16.79
N THR A 117 -9.58 -3.16 17.10
CA THR A 117 -9.90 -1.77 16.80
C THR A 117 -9.71 -0.88 18.02
N TYR A 118 -9.01 0.22 17.78
CA TYR A 118 -8.74 1.29 18.71
C TYR A 118 -9.32 2.61 18.17
N ALA A 119 -9.73 3.48 19.08
CA ALA A 119 -10.18 4.83 18.78
C ALA A 119 -9.06 5.84 19.03
N TYR A 120 -9.00 6.85 18.19
CA TYR A 120 -8.25 8.06 18.49
C TYR A 120 -9.08 8.95 19.44
N PRO A 121 -8.46 9.56 20.46
CA PRO A 121 -9.07 10.67 21.19
C PRO A 121 -9.27 11.86 20.26
N ALA A 122 -10.26 12.70 20.58
CA ALA A 122 -10.64 13.87 19.79
C ALA A 122 -9.44 14.80 19.50
N GLU A 123 -8.67 15.12 20.53
CA GLU A 123 -7.47 15.96 20.49
C GLU A 123 -6.32 15.36 19.68
N ALA A 124 -6.37 14.05 19.41
CA ALA A 124 -5.35 13.33 18.66
C ALA A 124 -5.71 13.17 17.17
N ILE A 125 -6.87 13.66 16.71
CA ILE A 125 -7.24 13.60 15.30
C ILE A 125 -6.56 14.76 14.56
N ASN A 126 -5.33 14.53 14.11
CA ASN A 126 -4.57 15.44 13.24
C ASN A 126 -3.61 14.63 12.35
N SER A 127 -3.14 15.22 11.25
CA SER A 127 -2.31 14.54 10.25
C SER A 127 -1.07 13.85 10.83
N ARG A 128 -0.39 14.52 11.76
CA ARG A 128 0.84 13.98 12.38
C ARG A 128 0.57 12.73 13.21
N VAL A 129 -0.52 12.69 13.98
CA VAL A 129 -0.86 11.53 14.81
C VAL A 129 -1.44 10.39 13.98
N LEU A 130 -2.26 10.72 12.97
CA LEU A 130 -2.82 9.70 12.08
C LEU A 130 -1.73 9.01 11.26
N SER A 131 -0.70 9.73 10.80
CA SER A 131 0.40 9.11 10.06
C SER A 131 1.18 8.08 10.90
N GLN A 132 1.24 8.24 12.22
CA GLN A 132 1.91 7.28 13.12
C GLN A 132 1.35 5.86 13.05
N ALA A 133 0.10 5.67 12.57
CA ALA A 133 -0.46 4.35 12.29
C ALA A 133 0.45 3.51 11.38
N TRP A 134 1.14 4.15 10.44
CA TRP A 134 2.00 3.50 9.46
C TRP A 134 3.42 3.21 9.99
N THR A 135 3.68 3.48 11.27
CA THR A 135 4.90 3.03 11.97
C THR A 135 4.73 1.66 12.63
N LEU A 136 3.49 1.17 12.73
CA LEU A 136 3.16 -0.05 13.45
C LEU A 136 3.67 -1.29 12.70
N ARG A 137 4.34 -2.17 13.44
CA ARG A 137 4.81 -3.47 12.96
C ARG A 137 3.73 -4.53 13.11
N VAL A 138 2.71 -4.42 12.26
CA VAL A 138 1.55 -5.30 12.23
C VAL A 138 1.34 -5.81 10.80
N ASP A 139 0.63 -6.91 10.63
CA ASP A 139 0.42 -7.51 9.30
C ASP A 139 -0.40 -6.59 8.41
N GLU A 140 -1.37 -5.88 9.00
CA GLU A 140 -2.21 -4.91 8.29
C GLU A 140 -2.72 -3.80 9.22
N VAL A 141 -2.82 -2.60 8.66
CA VAL A 141 -3.43 -1.42 9.26
C VAL A 141 -4.66 -1.05 8.44
N ILE A 142 -5.79 -0.82 9.11
CA ILE A 142 -7.00 -0.24 8.56
C ILE A 142 -7.30 1.01 9.38
N GLN A 143 -7.15 2.18 8.80
CA GLN A 143 -7.43 3.47 9.42
C GLN A 143 -8.71 4.05 8.81
N ASN A 144 -9.64 4.50 9.66
CA ASN A 144 -10.91 5.06 9.22
C ASN A 144 -11.13 6.42 9.88
N VAL A 145 -11.26 7.46 9.05
CA VAL A 145 -11.72 8.78 9.47
C VAL A 145 -13.13 8.99 8.93
N THR A 146 -14.11 9.04 9.83
CA THR A 146 -15.50 9.31 9.45
C THR A 146 -15.84 10.77 9.71
N VAL A 147 -16.19 11.48 8.65
CA VAL A 147 -16.67 12.87 8.66
C VAL A 147 -18.21 12.87 8.62
N TYR A 148 -18.81 13.63 9.52
CA TYR A 148 -20.26 13.76 9.70
C TYR A 148 -20.79 15.03 9.02
N PRO A 149 -22.11 15.11 8.75
CA PRO A 149 -22.71 16.28 8.10
C PRO A 149 -22.59 17.61 8.88
N ASP A 150 -22.44 17.54 10.20
CA ASP A 150 -22.28 18.67 11.11
C ASP A 150 -20.83 19.16 11.23
N ALA A 151 -19.97 18.80 10.27
CA ALA A 151 -18.54 19.09 10.26
C ALA A 151 -17.78 18.56 11.49
N THR A 152 -18.30 17.50 12.13
CA THR A 152 -17.53 16.72 13.12
C THR A 152 -16.87 15.50 12.47
N CYS A 153 -15.94 14.88 13.17
CA CYS A 153 -15.28 13.65 12.76
C CYS A 153 -14.97 12.70 13.93
N THR A 154 -14.77 11.43 13.60
CA THR A 154 -14.23 10.40 14.49
C THR A 154 -13.18 9.61 13.73
N ALA A 155 -12.16 9.11 14.42
CA ALA A 155 -11.14 8.26 13.81
C ALA A 155 -10.92 6.96 14.58
N THR A 156 -10.69 5.87 13.85
CA THR A 156 -10.32 4.56 14.39
C THR A 156 -9.15 3.97 13.62
N ILE A 157 -8.44 3.04 14.27
CA ILE A 157 -7.45 2.17 13.67
C ILE A 157 -7.74 0.74 14.08
N THR A 158 -7.90 -0.14 13.09
CA THR A 158 -7.95 -1.58 13.27
C THR A 158 -6.60 -2.15 12.82
N VAL A 159 -5.96 -2.93 13.69
CA VAL A 159 -4.72 -3.63 13.37
C VAL A 159 -4.99 -5.13 13.25
N ARG A 160 -4.35 -5.77 12.27
CA ARG A 160 -4.35 -7.22 12.09
C ARG A 160 -3.01 -7.79 12.54
N THR A 161 -3.05 -8.80 13.40
CA THR A 161 -1.87 -9.43 13.98
C THR A 161 -2.04 -10.96 14.03
N PRO A 162 -0.95 -11.74 14.00
CA PRO A 162 -1.05 -13.20 14.03
C PRO A 162 -1.51 -13.72 15.40
N THR A 163 -1.24 -12.95 16.46
CA THR A 163 -1.64 -13.24 17.84
C THR A 163 -2.43 -12.07 18.44
N PRO A 164 -3.27 -12.30 19.46
CA PRO A 164 -4.02 -11.21 20.10
C PRO A 164 -3.07 -10.19 20.73
N ALA A 165 -3.26 -8.90 20.45
CA ALA A 165 -2.47 -7.83 21.06
C ALA A 165 -2.92 -7.57 22.52
N PRO A 166 -2.08 -7.79 23.53
CA PRO A 166 -2.48 -7.60 24.93
C PRO A 166 -2.66 -6.13 25.29
N THR A 167 -1.86 -5.24 24.70
CA THR A 167 -1.85 -3.78 24.94
C THR A 167 -2.14 -3.00 23.65
N PRO A 168 -2.59 -1.74 23.75
CA PRO A 168 -2.63 -0.83 22.61
C PRO A 168 -1.23 -0.55 22.05
N PRO A 169 -1.10 -0.33 20.73
CA PRO A 169 0.19 -0.05 20.10
C PRO A 169 0.74 1.35 20.41
N SER A 170 -0.10 2.25 20.95
CA SER A 170 0.28 3.56 21.46
C SER A 170 -0.57 3.93 22.66
N VAL A 171 0.00 4.68 23.61
CA VAL A 171 -0.70 5.16 24.82
C VAL A 171 -1.86 6.11 24.50
N ILE A 172 -1.82 6.77 23.34
CA ILE A 172 -2.90 7.64 22.86
C ILE A 172 -4.15 6.83 22.46
N LEU A 173 -3.98 5.58 22.04
CA LEU A 173 -5.05 4.79 21.44
C LEU A 173 -5.88 4.08 22.51
N ARG A 174 -7.21 4.24 22.44
CA ARG A 174 -8.14 3.56 23.34
C ARG A 174 -8.78 2.36 22.66
N ARG A 175 -8.59 1.15 23.20
CA ARG A 175 -9.25 -0.05 22.68
C ARG A 175 -10.77 0.04 22.84
N LEU A 176 -11.52 -0.29 21.79
CA LEU A 176 -12.99 -0.32 21.78
C LEU A 176 -13.53 -1.63 22.36
N ASN A 177 -13.27 -1.86 23.64
CA ASN A 177 -13.69 -3.06 24.34
C ASN A 177 -15.21 -3.31 24.25
N GLY A 178 -15.62 -4.53 23.93
CA GLY A 178 -17.02 -4.91 23.76
C GLY A 178 -17.67 -4.45 22.44
N GLU A 179 -17.01 -3.58 21.67
CA GLU A 179 -17.53 -3.02 20.42
C GLU A 179 -16.68 -3.42 19.20
N GLN A 180 -15.84 -4.46 19.32
CA GLN A 180 -14.84 -4.81 18.29
C GLN A 180 -15.44 -5.17 16.93
N ALA A 181 -16.50 -6.00 16.91
CA ALA A 181 -17.19 -6.38 15.68
C ALA A 181 -17.89 -5.17 15.02
N ALA A 182 -18.59 -4.35 15.82
CA ALA A 182 -19.20 -3.12 15.34
C ALA A 182 -18.15 -2.13 14.82
N ALA A 183 -17.00 -2.03 15.49
CA ALA A 183 -15.93 -1.12 15.10
C ALA A 183 -15.25 -1.55 13.80
N ALA A 184 -15.06 -2.86 13.59
CA ALA A 184 -14.62 -3.39 12.31
C ALA A 184 -15.68 -3.18 11.21
N ALA A 185 -16.97 -3.39 11.52
CA ALA A 185 -18.08 -3.15 10.59
C ALA A 185 -18.20 -1.68 10.15
N ALA A 186 -17.78 -0.72 10.99
CA ALA A 186 -17.74 0.69 10.61
C ALA A 186 -16.78 1.01 9.46
N ASN A 187 -15.82 0.13 9.17
CA ASN A 187 -14.91 0.24 8.03
C ASN A 187 -15.56 -0.28 6.73
N MET A 188 -16.62 -1.10 6.80
CA MET A 188 -17.22 -1.81 5.66
C MET A 188 -18.12 -0.92 4.80
N CYS A 189 -18.47 -1.38 3.59
CA CYS A 189 -19.35 -0.67 2.66
C CYS A 189 -20.80 -0.57 3.17
N GLY A 190 -21.23 -1.51 4.02
CA GLY A 190 -22.57 -1.58 4.59
C GLY A 190 -22.94 -0.42 5.53
N PRO A 191 -24.16 -0.44 6.09
CA PRO A 191 -24.61 0.56 7.05
C PRO A 191 -23.65 0.71 8.23
N ARG A 192 -23.36 1.94 8.62
CA ARG A 192 -22.42 2.22 9.70
C ARG A 192 -23.08 1.97 11.05
N PRO A 193 -22.54 1.09 11.91
CA PRO A 193 -23.07 0.88 13.25
C PRO A 193 -22.79 2.09 14.15
N HIS A 194 -23.58 2.20 15.22
CA HIS A 194 -23.33 3.17 16.28
C HIS A 194 -22.28 2.63 17.26
N LEU A 195 -21.23 3.43 17.52
CA LEU A 195 -20.16 3.09 18.45
C LEU A 195 -20.22 4.01 19.67
N ARG A 196 -20.56 3.44 20.83
CA ARG A 196 -20.81 4.16 22.08
C ARG A 196 -19.56 4.78 22.64
N ALA A 197 -18.40 4.13 22.46
CA ALA A 197 -17.11 4.63 22.93
C ALA A 197 -16.44 5.60 21.95
N LEU A 198 -17.07 5.98 20.83
CA LEU A 198 -16.60 7.10 20.02
C LEU A 198 -17.25 8.41 20.44
N ARG A 199 -16.46 9.49 20.43
CA ARG A 199 -16.93 10.85 20.66
C ARG A 199 -16.51 11.68 19.46
N PRO A 200 -17.47 12.22 18.68
CA PRO A 200 -17.13 13.13 17.60
C PRO A 200 -16.43 14.38 18.12
N SER A 201 -15.50 14.89 17.32
CA SER A 201 -14.82 16.16 17.53
C SER A 201 -15.00 17.05 16.30
N PRO A 202 -14.84 18.38 16.41
CA PRO A 202 -14.77 19.23 15.21
C PRO A 202 -13.75 18.68 14.20
N LEU A 203 -14.09 18.71 12.92
CA LEU A 203 -13.17 18.37 11.85
C LEU A 203 -12.03 19.42 11.83
N PRO A 204 -10.75 19.00 11.88
CA PRO A 204 -9.64 19.93 11.72
C PRO A 204 -9.69 20.66 10.37
N GLU A 205 -9.30 21.93 10.35
CA GLU A 205 -9.22 22.74 9.13
C GLU A 205 -8.32 22.09 8.06
N HIS A 206 -7.21 21.49 8.51
CA HIS A 206 -6.29 20.75 7.65
C HIS A 206 -6.08 19.33 8.19
N LEU A 207 -6.58 18.35 7.44
CA LEU A 207 -6.37 16.94 7.70
C LEU A 207 -5.78 16.26 6.46
N LEU A 208 -4.48 16.44 6.27
CA LEU A 208 -3.70 15.70 5.28
C LEU A 208 -3.75 14.21 5.60
N THR A 209 -4.14 13.41 4.62
CA THR A 209 -4.15 11.95 4.66
C THR A 209 -3.48 11.44 3.39
N GLU A 210 -2.49 10.58 3.53
CA GLU A 210 -1.83 10.00 2.38
C GLU A 210 -2.71 8.89 1.76
N ILE A 211 -2.87 8.92 0.44
CA ILE A 211 -3.88 8.12 -0.27
C ILE A 211 -3.35 6.85 -0.95
N GLY A 212 -2.02 6.73 -1.08
CA GLY A 212 -1.35 5.65 -1.80
C GLY A 212 -0.08 5.19 -1.10
N PRO A 213 0.59 4.13 -1.57
CA PRO A 213 1.77 3.60 -0.92
C PRO A 213 2.93 4.60 -0.96
N SER A 214 3.79 4.54 0.07
CA SER A 214 5.13 5.14 0.01
C SER A 214 6.01 4.39 -1.01
N GLY A 215 5.82 3.06 -1.13
CA GLY A 215 6.44 2.24 -2.15
C GLY A 215 7.75 1.58 -1.73
N VAL A 216 8.72 1.57 -2.65
CA VAL A 216 10.00 0.88 -2.53
C VAL A 216 11.08 1.87 -2.12
N LEU A 217 11.84 1.58 -1.06
CA LEU A 217 12.97 2.40 -0.64
C LEU A 217 14.07 2.37 -1.70
N ILE A 218 14.37 3.54 -2.27
CA ILE A 218 15.49 3.71 -3.19
C ILE A 218 16.75 4.03 -2.40
N GLY A 219 16.71 5.05 -1.54
CA GLY A 219 17.87 5.45 -0.75
C GLY A 219 17.67 6.81 -0.08
N LYS A 220 18.76 7.55 0.13
CA LYS A 220 18.77 8.85 0.80
C LYS A 220 19.00 10.00 -0.16
N LEU A 221 18.33 11.10 0.10
CA LEU A 221 18.54 12.39 -0.52
C LEU A 221 19.66 13.15 0.21
N SER A 222 20.19 14.21 -0.40
CA SER A 222 21.26 15.04 0.17
C SER A 222 20.89 15.71 1.49
N ASN A 223 19.59 15.90 1.76
CA ASN A 223 19.08 16.45 3.01
C ASN A 223 18.92 15.39 4.13
N GLY A 224 19.26 14.13 3.85
CA GLY A 224 19.14 13.00 4.78
C GLY A 224 17.78 12.30 4.75
N ASP A 225 16.78 12.83 4.06
CA ASP A 225 15.48 12.18 3.91
C ASP A 225 15.60 10.94 3.03
N ARG A 226 14.73 9.96 3.26
CA ARG A 226 14.66 8.75 2.44
C ARG A 226 13.68 8.94 1.30
N LEU A 227 14.12 8.63 0.08
CA LEU A 227 13.25 8.56 -1.08
C LEU A 227 12.68 7.15 -1.22
N MET A 228 11.35 7.06 -1.16
CA MET A 228 10.60 5.88 -1.53
C MET A 228 9.77 6.15 -2.77
N ILE A 229 9.67 5.17 -3.67
CA ILE A 229 8.95 5.29 -4.92
C ILE A 229 7.93 4.15 -5.06
N PRO A 230 6.63 4.46 -5.21
CA PRO A 230 5.65 3.44 -5.56
C PRO A 230 5.92 2.95 -6.98
N VAL A 231 6.10 1.63 -7.12
CA VAL A 231 6.26 0.97 -8.43
C VAL A 231 4.93 0.49 -9.01
N THR A 232 3.87 0.54 -8.21
CA THR A 232 2.52 0.11 -8.59
C THR A 232 1.54 1.25 -8.36
N ASP A 233 0.64 1.43 -9.31
CA ASP A 233 -0.55 2.28 -9.20
C ASP A 233 -1.81 1.40 -9.20
N ALA A 234 -2.75 1.67 -8.30
CA ALA A 234 -3.99 0.90 -8.18
C ALA A 234 -5.01 1.21 -9.29
N GLY A 235 -4.91 2.38 -9.93
CA GLY A 235 -5.82 2.87 -10.95
C GLY A 235 -5.31 2.68 -12.39
N GLU A 236 -4.00 2.55 -12.59
CA GLU A 236 -3.38 2.52 -13.92
C GLU A 236 -2.26 1.47 -14.03
N LEU A 237 -1.99 1.04 -15.27
CA LEU A 237 -0.81 0.22 -15.55
C LEU A 237 0.45 1.06 -15.34
N SER A 238 1.42 0.54 -14.60
CA SER A 238 2.69 1.23 -14.32
C SER A 238 3.84 0.59 -15.07
N ARG A 239 4.76 1.43 -15.53
CA ARG A 239 5.99 1.06 -16.24
C ARG A 239 7.15 1.76 -15.55
N VAL A 240 8.07 0.95 -15.05
CA VAL A 240 9.28 1.42 -14.40
C VAL A 240 10.47 1.04 -15.26
N PHE A 241 11.35 1.98 -15.55
CA PHE A 241 12.62 1.71 -16.22
C PHE A 241 13.76 1.78 -15.21
N VAL A 242 14.63 0.78 -15.19
CA VAL A 242 15.79 0.71 -14.31
C VAL A 242 17.02 0.45 -15.17
N ALA A 243 17.85 1.46 -15.41
CA ALA A 243 19.15 1.33 -16.07
C ALA A 243 20.24 1.29 -15.00
N ALA A 244 20.60 0.09 -14.55
CA ALA A 244 21.55 -0.11 -13.48
C ALA A 244 22.21 -1.49 -13.53
N ASP A 245 23.35 -1.62 -12.87
CA ASP A 245 24.03 -2.88 -12.68
C ASP A 245 23.26 -3.79 -11.71
N ASP A 246 23.57 -5.08 -11.75
CA ASP A 246 22.92 -6.13 -10.95
C ASP A 246 22.78 -5.80 -9.46
N PRO A 247 23.78 -5.22 -8.76
CA PRO A 247 23.64 -4.88 -7.36
C PRO A 247 22.49 -3.92 -7.05
N ILE A 248 22.24 -2.95 -7.92
CA ILE A 248 21.16 -1.98 -7.75
C ILE A 248 19.84 -2.58 -8.25
N ALA A 249 19.84 -3.17 -9.44
CA ALA A 249 18.64 -3.74 -10.04
C ALA A 249 18.03 -4.85 -9.16
N LYS A 250 18.85 -5.79 -8.68
CA LYS A 250 18.39 -6.87 -7.78
C LYS A 250 17.83 -6.33 -6.47
N ARG A 251 18.43 -5.28 -5.90
CA ARG A 251 17.93 -4.63 -4.68
C ARG A 251 16.57 -3.99 -4.88
N ILE A 252 16.36 -3.29 -5.99
CA ILE A 252 15.03 -2.74 -6.33
C ILE A 252 14.00 -3.88 -6.44
N VAL A 253 14.37 -4.98 -7.10
CA VAL A 253 13.50 -6.17 -7.25
C VAL A 253 13.14 -6.80 -5.91
N ILE A 254 14.12 -7.09 -5.05
CA ILE A 254 13.82 -7.70 -3.73
C ILE A 254 13.04 -6.75 -2.84
N ARG A 255 13.34 -5.44 -2.83
CA ARG A 255 12.60 -4.45 -2.03
C ARG A 255 11.18 -4.24 -2.53
N THR A 256 10.92 -4.47 -3.81
CA THR A 256 9.55 -4.51 -4.36
C THR A 256 8.76 -5.62 -3.69
N ALA A 257 9.34 -6.83 -3.55
CA ALA A 257 8.72 -7.89 -2.76
C ALA A 257 8.67 -7.57 -1.25
N GLY A 258 9.70 -6.92 -0.72
CA GLY A 258 9.75 -6.44 0.66
C GLY A 258 8.62 -5.45 1.00
N ALA A 259 8.24 -4.59 0.05
CA ALA A 259 7.11 -3.67 0.16
C ALA A 259 5.74 -4.39 0.07
N GLY A 260 5.71 -5.66 -0.34
CA GLY A 260 4.52 -6.50 -0.37
C GLY A 260 4.00 -6.86 -1.76
N GLU A 261 4.78 -6.60 -2.81
CA GLU A 261 4.43 -7.00 -4.17
C GLU A 261 4.81 -8.46 -4.47
N ARG A 262 4.12 -9.05 -5.45
CA ARG A 262 4.35 -10.42 -5.92
C ARG A 262 5.07 -10.34 -7.26
N VAL A 263 6.37 -10.63 -7.25
CA VAL A 263 7.27 -10.33 -8.36
C VAL A 263 7.51 -11.58 -9.21
N CYS A 264 7.39 -11.43 -10.52
CA CYS A 264 7.80 -12.45 -11.49
C CYS A 264 8.89 -11.90 -12.40
N VAL A 265 10.11 -12.42 -12.28
CA VAL A 265 11.24 -12.08 -13.14
C VAL A 265 11.21 -12.99 -14.37
N HIS A 266 11.09 -12.38 -15.54
CA HIS A 266 11.15 -13.06 -16.82
C HIS A 266 12.55 -12.87 -17.43
N THR A 267 13.33 -13.95 -17.49
CA THR A 267 14.72 -13.91 -17.93
C THR A 267 15.07 -15.15 -18.76
N ARG A 268 15.98 -14.99 -19.72
CA ARG A 268 16.65 -16.13 -20.37
C ARG A 268 17.91 -16.56 -19.62
N ASP A 269 18.50 -15.65 -18.85
CA ASP A 269 19.63 -15.92 -17.97
C ASP A 269 19.11 -16.21 -16.55
N MET A 270 18.90 -17.50 -16.28
CA MET A 270 18.37 -17.97 -15.00
C MET A 270 19.39 -17.89 -13.87
N THR A 271 20.69 -17.97 -14.18
CA THR A 271 21.76 -17.94 -13.17
C THR A 271 21.95 -16.53 -12.65
N ARG A 272 21.86 -15.51 -13.52
CA ARG A 272 21.88 -14.08 -13.12
C ARG A 272 20.88 -13.78 -12.00
N TRP A 273 19.65 -14.30 -12.10
CA TRP A 273 18.56 -14.01 -11.17
C TRP A 273 18.32 -15.10 -10.12
N ALA A 274 19.15 -16.14 -10.07
CA ALA A 274 18.93 -17.27 -9.15
C ALA A 274 18.87 -16.83 -7.68
N THR A 275 19.70 -15.87 -7.29
CA THR A 275 19.87 -15.42 -5.90
C THR A 275 18.69 -14.62 -5.37
N VAL A 276 17.86 -14.01 -6.21
CA VAL A 276 16.70 -13.22 -5.75
C VAL A 276 15.47 -14.08 -5.45
N ARG A 277 15.49 -15.38 -5.79
CA ARG A 277 14.36 -16.28 -5.55
C ARG A 277 14.02 -16.33 -4.06
N MET A 278 12.74 -16.07 -3.76
CA MET A 278 12.16 -16.13 -2.43
C MET A 278 10.63 -16.31 -2.57
N PRO A 279 9.85 -16.51 -1.49
CA PRO A 279 8.43 -16.85 -1.60
C PRO A 279 7.61 -15.95 -2.53
N GLU A 280 7.87 -14.64 -2.53
CA GLU A 280 7.16 -13.67 -3.37
C GLU A 280 7.93 -13.24 -4.63
N ILE A 281 9.02 -13.94 -4.98
CA ILE A 281 9.78 -13.71 -6.21
C ILE A 281 9.96 -15.02 -6.97
N SER A 282 9.23 -15.13 -8.08
CA SER A 282 9.37 -16.22 -9.05
C SER A 282 10.30 -15.81 -10.19
N VAL A 283 11.22 -16.68 -10.59
CA VAL A 283 12.08 -16.47 -11.76
C VAL A 283 11.72 -17.51 -12.83
N VAL A 284 11.32 -17.04 -14.00
CA VAL A 284 10.78 -17.86 -15.10
C VAL A 284 11.44 -17.49 -16.43
N SER A 285 11.49 -18.46 -17.35
CA SER A 285 11.94 -18.26 -18.73
C SER A 285 10.79 -18.22 -19.74
N THR A 286 9.55 -18.15 -19.26
CA THR A 286 8.33 -18.18 -20.09
C THR A 286 7.59 -16.85 -20.03
N VAL A 287 6.69 -16.64 -21.00
CA VAL A 287 5.85 -15.43 -21.09
C VAL A 287 4.77 -15.39 -20.01
N ARG A 288 4.35 -16.53 -19.47
CA ARG A 288 3.25 -16.60 -18.50
C ARG A 288 3.79 -16.26 -17.11
N PRO A 289 3.31 -15.19 -16.46
CA PRO A 289 3.71 -14.87 -15.09
C PRO A 289 3.27 -15.97 -14.12
N ALA A 290 3.95 -16.06 -12.98
CA ALA A 290 3.47 -16.87 -11.86
C ALA A 290 2.05 -16.42 -11.45
N PRO A 291 1.21 -17.32 -10.91
CA PRO A 291 -0.10 -16.96 -10.42
C PRO A 291 -0.02 -15.76 -9.47
N ARG A 292 -1.01 -14.88 -9.51
CA ARG A 292 -1.12 -13.74 -8.59
C ARG A 292 -0.01 -12.67 -8.71
N THR A 293 0.86 -12.73 -9.73
CA THR A 293 1.88 -11.69 -9.99
C THR A 293 1.25 -10.30 -10.07
N THR A 294 1.83 -9.34 -9.35
CA THR A 294 1.47 -7.90 -9.44
C THR A 294 2.50 -7.10 -10.22
N VAL A 295 3.76 -7.54 -10.19
CA VAL A 295 4.88 -6.88 -10.86
C VAL A 295 5.65 -7.91 -11.70
N SER A 296 5.75 -7.68 -13.01
CA SER A 296 6.68 -8.43 -13.86
C SER A 296 7.97 -7.64 -14.05
N VAL A 297 9.11 -8.30 -13.89
CA VAL A 297 10.44 -7.75 -14.22
C VAL A 297 10.89 -8.37 -15.53
N VAL A 298 11.30 -7.54 -16.49
CA VAL A 298 11.78 -7.97 -17.80
C VAL A 298 13.14 -7.35 -18.09
N GLU A 299 13.98 -8.05 -18.84
CA GLU A 299 15.24 -7.49 -19.33
C GLU A 299 15.00 -6.63 -20.57
N HIS A 300 15.71 -5.51 -20.67
CA HIS A 300 15.63 -4.60 -21.82
C HIS A 300 16.16 -5.25 -23.10
N VAL A 301 17.24 -6.02 -22.99
CA VAL A 301 17.85 -6.73 -24.12
C VAL A 301 17.12 -8.05 -24.30
N SER A 302 16.52 -8.24 -25.48
CA SER A 302 15.69 -9.41 -25.79
C SER A 302 14.59 -9.62 -24.73
N PRO A 303 13.59 -8.74 -24.59
CA PRO A 303 12.58 -8.89 -23.55
C PRO A 303 11.70 -10.13 -23.75
N ILE A 304 11.35 -10.79 -22.65
CA ILE A 304 10.22 -11.73 -22.62
C ILE A 304 8.98 -10.92 -22.23
N SER A 305 8.03 -10.77 -23.16
CA SER A 305 6.84 -9.97 -22.90
C SER A 305 5.82 -10.75 -22.06
N PRO A 306 5.52 -10.34 -20.81
CA PRO A 306 4.61 -11.05 -19.94
C PRO A 306 3.18 -11.03 -20.49
N THR A 307 2.54 -12.20 -20.53
CA THR A 307 1.16 -12.37 -21.00
C THR A 307 0.38 -13.35 -20.10
N PRO A 308 -0.75 -12.93 -19.48
CA PRO A 308 -1.28 -11.57 -19.48
C PRO A 308 -0.34 -10.59 -18.78
N ARG A 309 -0.38 -9.32 -19.18
CA ARG A 309 0.45 -8.27 -18.58
C ARG A 309 -0.08 -7.94 -17.18
N PRO A 310 0.77 -7.96 -16.13
CA PRO A 310 0.35 -7.51 -14.79
C PRO A 310 0.23 -5.99 -14.71
N ALA A 311 -0.22 -5.49 -13.55
CA ALA A 311 -0.40 -4.06 -13.30
C ALA A 311 0.90 -3.26 -13.52
N THR A 312 2.04 -3.80 -13.10
CA THR A 312 3.34 -3.15 -13.26
C THR A 312 4.31 -3.98 -14.07
N VAL A 313 5.04 -3.33 -14.99
CA VAL A 313 6.22 -3.90 -15.64
C VAL A 313 7.46 -3.08 -15.32
N ILE A 314 8.46 -3.70 -14.68
CA ILE A 314 9.79 -3.14 -14.46
C ILE A 314 10.70 -3.63 -15.59
N THR A 315 11.25 -2.72 -16.38
CA THR A 315 12.23 -3.03 -17.42
C THR A 315 13.64 -2.74 -16.89
N VAL A 316 14.49 -3.76 -16.80
CA VAL A 316 15.87 -3.65 -16.33
C VAL A 316 16.83 -3.63 -17.52
N ALA A 317 17.61 -2.56 -17.62
CA ALA A 317 18.64 -2.36 -18.62
C ALA A 317 20.02 -2.25 -17.96
N PRO A 318 21.12 -2.53 -18.69
CA PRO A 318 22.48 -2.27 -18.21
C PRO A 318 22.67 -0.81 -17.78
N SER A 319 23.57 -0.58 -16.81
CA SER A 319 23.99 0.77 -16.43
C SER A 319 24.48 1.56 -17.64
N GLY A 320 24.20 2.87 -17.67
CA GLY A 320 24.52 3.75 -18.79
C GLY A 320 23.54 3.68 -19.97
N THR A 321 22.58 2.74 -19.98
CA THR A 321 21.51 2.73 -21.00
C THR A 321 20.65 3.99 -20.86
N ARG A 322 20.58 4.81 -21.92
CA ARG A 322 19.71 5.99 -21.97
C ARG A 322 18.51 5.72 -22.84
N LEU A 323 17.32 6.03 -22.31
CA LEU A 323 16.11 6.08 -23.13
C LEU A 323 16.15 7.32 -24.04
N PRO A 324 15.78 7.19 -25.33
CA PRO A 324 15.51 8.35 -26.17
C PRO A 324 14.46 9.26 -25.52
N GLU A 325 14.58 10.58 -25.66
CA GLU A 325 13.65 11.53 -25.02
C GLU A 325 12.18 11.22 -25.34
N GLY A 326 11.89 10.91 -26.60
CA GLY A 326 10.57 10.50 -27.07
C GLY A 326 10.05 9.18 -26.51
N HIS A 327 10.82 8.44 -25.70
CA HIS A 327 10.37 7.22 -25.04
C HIS A 327 10.30 7.35 -23.51
N ARG A 328 10.85 8.43 -22.93
CA ARG A 328 10.84 8.64 -21.46
C ARG A 328 9.42 8.78 -20.92
N HIS A 329 8.52 9.39 -21.66
CA HIS A 329 7.11 9.55 -21.27
C HIS A 329 6.31 8.23 -21.22
N ASN A 330 6.89 7.11 -21.71
CA ASN A 330 6.29 5.78 -21.61
C ASN A 330 6.54 5.11 -20.25
N PHE A 331 7.24 5.79 -19.33
CA PHE A 331 7.57 5.27 -18.00
C PHE A 331 7.19 6.29 -16.95
N GLU A 332 6.41 5.86 -15.96
CA GLU A 332 6.00 6.68 -14.82
C GLU A 332 7.18 6.91 -13.87
N VAL A 333 8.13 5.96 -13.83
CA VAL A 333 9.35 6.02 -13.02
C VAL A 333 10.55 5.58 -13.86
N ILE A 334 11.61 6.38 -13.83
CA ILE A 334 12.90 6.07 -14.44
C ILE A 334 13.97 6.13 -13.35
N ILE A 335 14.77 5.07 -13.22
CA ILE A 335 15.89 4.97 -12.28
C ILE A 335 17.15 4.70 -13.10
N GLU A 336 18.08 5.64 -13.09
CA GLU A 336 19.33 5.59 -13.85
C GLU A 336 20.50 5.62 -12.87
N GLN A 337 21.36 4.60 -12.90
CA GLN A 337 22.59 4.60 -12.15
C GLN A 337 23.57 5.62 -12.75
N VAL A 338 24.07 6.53 -11.91
CA VAL A 338 25.00 7.60 -12.30
C VAL A 338 26.33 7.53 -11.55
N GLY A 339 26.46 6.60 -10.61
CA GLY A 339 27.69 6.30 -9.88
C GLY A 339 27.62 4.92 -9.20
N PRO A 340 28.62 4.55 -8.37
CA PRO A 340 28.67 3.23 -7.74
C PRO A 340 27.43 2.90 -6.88
N ALA A 341 26.95 3.87 -6.12
CA ALA A 341 25.72 3.78 -5.32
C ALA A 341 24.76 4.95 -5.58
N MET A 342 25.04 5.79 -6.57
CA MET A 342 24.23 6.96 -6.89
C MET A 342 23.27 6.65 -8.03
N VAL A 343 21.98 6.95 -7.83
CA VAL A 343 20.95 6.83 -8.84
C VAL A 343 20.22 8.15 -9.02
N ARG A 344 19.91 8.49 -10.27
CA ARG A 344 18.94 9.53 -10.61
C ARG A 344 17.57 8.88 -10.75
N VAL A 345 16.60 9.37 -10.00
CA VAL A 345 15.20 8.93 -10.07
C VAL A 345 14.39 10.04 -10.70
N SER A 346 13.69 9.75 -11.78
CA SER A 346 12.72 10.65 -12.41
C SER A 346 11.31 10.08 -12.23
N ALA A 347 10.40 10.84 -11.63
CA ALA A 347 8.97 10.46 -11.54
C ALA A 347 8.09 11.70 -11.38
N ALA A 348 6.87 11.67 -11.92
CA ALA A 348 5.90 12.76 -11.82
C ALA A 348 6.46 14.16 -12.22
N GLY A 349 7.35 14.19 -13.22
CA GLY A 349 7.98 15.43 -13.70
C GLY A 349 9.04 16.03 -12.76
N GLN A 350 9.49 15.26 -11.76
CA GLN A 350 10.53 15.64 -10.81
C GLN A 350 11.73 14.69 -10.93
N ASP A 351 12.91 15.21 -10.61
CA ASP A 351 14.17 14.47 -10.61
C ASP A 351 14.83 14.54 -9.24
N TRP A 352 15.28 13.40 -8.74
CA TRP A 352 16.02 13.29 -7.49
C TRP A 352 17.35 12.57 -7.71
N LEU A 353 18.41 13.11 -7.11
CA LEU A 353 19.68 12.39 -6.97
C LEU A 353 19.69 11.69 -5.61
N VAL A 354 19.88 10.37 -5.64
CA VAL A 354 19.70 9.51 -4.48
C VAL A 354 20.94 8.64 -4.27
N GLU A 355 21.45 8.64 -3.06
CA GLU A 355 22.43 7.65 -2.61
C GLU A 355 21.68 6.39 -2.16
N MET A 356 21.82 5.30 -2.92
CA MET A 356 21.17 4.04 -2.62
C MET A 356 21.70 3.45 -1.30
N ASP A 357 20.80 3.19 -0.35
CA ASP A 357 21.17 2.49 0.88
C ASP A 357 21.59 1.05 0.51
N MET A 358 22.83 0.63 0.80
CA MET A 358 23.32 -0.72 0.49
C MET A 358 23.28 -1.61 1.74
N PHE A 359 22.08 -2.03 2.17
CA PHE A 359 21.90 -2.84 3.38
C PHE A 359 22.68 -4.15 3.32
N ARG A 360 23.43 -4.47 4.38
CA ARG A 360 24.22 -5.71 4.47
C ARG A 360 23.35 -6.96 4.37
N ALA A 361 22.15 -6.92 4.95
CA ALA A 361 21.22 -8.05 4.95
C ALA A 361 20.73 -8.44 3.54
N GLU A 362 20.88 -7.55 2.56
CA GLU A 362 20.51 -7.79 1.16
C GLU A 362 21.65 -8.39 0.31
N ASN A 363 22.89 -8.42 0.81
CA ASN A 363 24.06 -8.88 0.05
C ASN A 363 23.89 -10.32 -0.47
N ARG A 364 23.21 -11.18 0.31
CA ARG A 364 22.92 -12.58 -0.08
C ARG A 364 22.08 -12.72 -1.36
N TYR A 365 21.33 -11.68 -1.74
CA TYR A 365 20.50 -11.69 -2.95
C TYR A 365 21.23 -11.12 -4.16
N VAL A 366 22.34 -10.43 -3.93
CA VAL A 366 23.08 -9.70 -4.96
C VAL A 366 24.31 -10.48 -5.41
N SER A 367 25.04 -11.07 -4.47
CA SER A 367 26.29 -11.79 -4.72
C SER A 367 26.04 -13.24 -5.12
N LEU A 368 26.75 -13.71 -6.14
CA LEU A 368 26.82 -15.13 -6.51
C LEU A 368 27.90 -15.89 -5.72
N GLU A 369 28.82 -15.18 -5.06
CA GLU A 369 29.87 -15.80 -4.24
C GLU A 369 29.31 -16.24 -2.87
N PRO A 370 29.55 -17.49 -2.46
CA PRO A 370 29.16 -17.95 -1.12
C PRO A 370 29.89 -17.09 -0.08
N VAL A 371 29.16 -16.64 0.93
CA VAL A 371 29.75 -15.99 2.11
C VAL A 371 30.59 -17.05 2.83
N THR A 372 31.87 -17.15 2.49
CA THR A 372 32.84 -17.90 3.28
C THR A 372 33.01 -17.16 4.59
N MET A 373 32.38 -17.65 5.66
CA MET A 373 32.72 -17.21 7.01
C MET A 373 34.13 -17.72 7.33
N SER A 374 35.10 -16.82 7.28
CA SER A 374 36.40 -17.05 7.89
C SER A 374 36.19 -17.06 9.41
N VAL A 375 36.17 -18.25 9.99
CA VAL A 375 36.35 -18.41 11.43
C VAL A 375 37.85 -18.33 11.67
N THR A 376 38.29 -17.21 12.24
CA THR A 376 39.60 -17.09 12.91
C THR A 376 39.35 -16.75 14.36
#